data_AF-A0A8S3S3D5-F1
#
_entry.id   AF-A0A8S3S3D5-F1
#
_cell.length_a   1.000
_cell.length_b   1.000
_cell.length_c   1.000
_cell.angle_alpha   90.00
_cell.angle_beta   90.00
_cell.angle_gamma   90.00
#
_symmetry.space_group_name_H-M   'P 1'
#
loop_
_entity.id
_entity.type
_entity.pdbx_description
1 polymer ?
#
loop_
_entity_poly.entity_id
_entity_poly.type
_entity_poly.pdbx_seq_one_letter_code
_entity_poly.pdbx_strand_id
1 'polypeptide(L)'
;MLVIWMRENNSKKWNIGLKFVQFEKNNSHHSGINRSPYKAMFGCDAKIGLSSSSLPQEILGSLQTEEDLIQNFQSSDKPDEISNDKPNELSSDKPDEISNDKPNELSSDKPNELDEVSQLNAALNLSETQETGANVLVAIPHVDRGKGDPRNLMAVVTGKEEHGYKLGIKDGILRGLYTRNQFELSDTCDSNFIAIQCVNYYNEISFRKAVSKVSLCDGQGYTKCGCSASDSGVQHGENEKKNITKSIKFF
;
A
#
# COMPACT_ATOMS: atom_id res chain seq x y z
N MET A 1 -12.45 -2.85 -23.82
CA MET A 1 -12.69 -1.52 -23.22
C MET A 1 -11.70 -0.47 -23.71
N LEU A 2 -10.39 -0.58 -23.45
CA LEU A 2 -9.44 0.46 -23.89
C LEU A 2 -9.43 0.70 -25.41
N VAL A 3 -9.39 -0.36 -26.22
CA VAL A 3 -9.47 -0.24 -27.68
C VAL A 3 -10.78 0.40 -28.16
N ILE A 4 -11.89 0.18 -27.42
CA ILE A 4 -13.20 0.77 -27.73
C ILE A 4 -13.17 2.27 -27.43
N TRP A 5 -12.72 2.65 -26.24
CA TRP A 5 -12.56 4.05 -25.83
C TRP A 5 -11.67 4.82 -26.82
N MET A 6 -10.55 4.23 -27.26
CA MET A 6 -9.63 4.86 -28.22
C MET A 6 -10.27 5.08 -29.60
N ARG A 7 -11.15 4.17 -30.02
CA ARG A 7 -11.92 4.31 -31.27
C ARG A 7 -12.98 5.41 -31.15
N GLU A 8 -13.70 5.46 -30.04
CA GLU A 8 -14.76 6.45 -29.78
C GLU A 8 -14.21 7.88 -29.64
N ASN A 9 -13.03 8.03 -29.05
CA ASN A 9 -12.40 9.33 -28.83
C ASN A 9 -11.40 9.73 -29.94
N ASN A 10 -11.32 8.96 -31.03
CA ASN A 10 -10.36 9.12 -32.12
C ASN A 10 -8.93 9.44 -31.64
N SER A 11 -8.48 8.75 -30.59
CA SER A 11 -7.26 9.08 -29.85
C SER A 11 -6.35 7.88 -29.72
N LYS A 12 -5.06 8.09 -29.99
CA LYS A 12 -4.00 7.09 -29.77
C LYS A 12 -3.38 7.19 -28.36
N LYS A 13 -3.84 8.12 -27.52
CA LYS A 13 -3.31 8.38 -26.17
C LYS A 13 -3.84 7.34 -25.18
N TRP A 14 -3.34 6.10 -25.29
CA TRP A 14 -3.76 4.97 -24.47
C TRP A 14 -3.52 5.21 -22.98
N ASN A 15 -2.45 5.95 -22.64
CA ASN A 15 -2.10 6.32 -21.28
C ASN A 15 -3.18 7.19 -20.60
N ILE A 16 -3.86 8.04 -21.37
CA ILE A 16 -4.99 8.85 -20.89
C ILE A 16 -6.25 7.99 -20.85
N GLY A 17 -6.55 7.26 -21.93
CA GLY A 17 -7.72 6.39 -22.02
C GLY A 17 -7.78 5.32 -20.93
N LEU A 18 -6.63 4.81 -20.50
CA LEU A 18 -6.54 3.82 -19.44
C LEU A 18 -7.09 4.35 -18.11
N LYS A 19 -6.89 5.63 -17.80
CA LYS A 19 -7.43 6.27 -16.59
C LYS A 19 -8.96 6.29 -16.61
N PHE A 20 -9.56 6.65 -17.74
CA PHE A 20 -11.01 6.66 -17.92
C PHE A 20 -11.60 5.26 -17.83
N VAL A 21 -11.00 4.28 -18.52
CA VAL A 21 -11.46 2.88 -18.46
C VAL A 21 -11.35 2.31 -17.05
N GLN A 22 -10.26 2.61 -16.35
CA GLN A 22 -10.09 2.17 -14.96
C GLN A 22 -11.15 2.80 -14.05
N PHE A 23 -11.40 4.09 -14.21
CA PHE A 23 -12.45 4.80 -13.49
C PHE A 23 -13.83 4.18 -13.73
N GLU A 24 -14.19 3.91 -14.99
CA GLU A 24 -15.44 3.25 -15.37
C GLU A 24 -15.58 1.88 -14.71
N LYS A 25 -14.54 1.04 -14.77
CA LYS A 25 -14.59 -0.30 -14.16
C LYS A 25 -14.71 -0.25 -12.65
N ASN A 26 -14.04 0.70 -12.01
CA ASN A 26 -14.08 0.86 -10.56
C ASN A 26 -15.40 1.45 -10.08
N ASN A 27 -16.11 2.21 -10.90
CA ASN A 27 -17.42 2.79 -10.58
C ASN A 27 -18.61 2.00 -11.09
N SER A 28 -18.40 1.02 -11.96
CA SER A 28 -19.45 0.12 -12.41
C SER A 28 -20.04 -0.67 -11.23
N HIS A 29 -21.36 -0.84 -11.23
CA HIS A 29 -22.05 -1.64 -10.23
C HIS A 29 -21.67 -3.11 -10.40
N HIS A 30 -21.16 -3.73 -9.32
CA HIS A 30 -20.83 -5.14 -9.31
C HIS A 30 -21.88 -5.93 -8.52
N SER A 31 -22.65 -6.77 -9.22
CA SER A 31 -23.81 -7.50 -8.67
C SER A 31 -23.48 -8.35 -7.44
N GLY A 32 -22.32 -9.01 -7.41
CA GLY A 32 -21.91 -9.86 -6.28
C GLY A 32 -21.65 -9.12 -4.96
N ILE A 33 -21.27 -7.84 -5.01
CA ILE A 33 -21.01 -7.00 -3.81
C ILE A 33 -22.10 -5.94 -3.61
N ASN A 34 -23.08 -5.90 -4.52
CA ASN A 34 -24.18 -4.93 -4.59
C ASN A 34 -23.74 -3.45 -4.47
N ARG A 35 -22.53 -3.12 -4.93
CA ARG A 35 -21.97 -1.77 -4.95
C ARG A 35 -20.85 -1.68 -5.98
N SER A 36 -20.31 -0.49 -6.22
CA SER A 36 -19.12 -0.35 -7.07
C SER A 36 -17.85 -0.79 -6.32
N PRO A 37 -16.85 -1.37 -7.01
CA PRO A 37 -15.55 -1.66 -6.41
C PRO A 37 -14.92 -0.46 -5.69
N TYR A 38 -15.07 0.75 -6.24
CA TYR A 38 -14.63 1.99 -5.60
C TYR A 38 -15.31 2.20 -4.25
N LYS A 39 -16.64 2.12 -4.20
CA LYS A 39 -17.41 2.28 -2.95
C LYS A 39 -17.08 1.19 -1.93
N ALA A 40 -16.82 -0.03 -2.39
CA ALA A 40 -16.39 -1.11 -1.50
C ALA A 40 -15.03 -0.84 -0.86
N MET A 41 -14.11 -0.21 -1.60
CA MET A 41 -12.75 0.05 -1.14
C MET A 41 -12.65 1.30 -0.28
N PHE A 42 -13.36 2.38 -0.64
CA PHE A 42 -13.23 3.68 0.00
C PHE A 42 -14.41 4.06 0.91
N GLY A 43 -15.51 3.30 0.88
CA GLY A 43 -16.71 3.59 1.69
C GLY A 43 -17.58 4.74 1.19
N CYS A 44 -17.15 5.47 0.16
CA CYS A 44 -17.88 6.57 -0.47
C CYS A 44 -18.02 6.38 -1.98
N ASP A 45 -19.01 7.04 -2.58
CA ASP A 45 -19.14 7.07 -4.04
C ASP A 45 -18.04 7.94 -4.66
N ALA A 46 -17.56 7.58 -5.85
CA ALA A 46 -16.55 8.37 -6.53
C ALA A 46 -17.07 9.76 -6.86
N LYS A 47 -16.29 10.77 -6.49
CA LYS A 47 -16.60 12.16 -6.79
C LYS A 47 -16.34 12.44 -8.28
N ILE A 48 -17.39 12.81 -9.00
CA ILE A 48 -17.36 13.14 -10.43
C ILE A 48 -17.84 14.57 -10.58
N GLY A 49 -16.94 15.46 -10.99
CA GLY A 49 -17.24 16.87 -11.22
C GLY A 49 -17.86 17.58 -10.01
N LEU A 50 -18.47 18.73 -10.28
CA LEU A 50 -19.02 19.62 -9.26
C LEU A 50 -20.33 19.09 -8.65
N SER A 51 -21.08 18.24 -9.36
CA SER A 51 -22.31 17.63 -8.85
C SER A 51 -22.09 16.70 -7.65
N SER A 52 -20.86 16.24 -7.44
CA SER A 52 -20.46 15.43 -6.29
C SER A 52 -19.84 16.24 -5.14
N SER A 53 -19.74 17.55 -5.31
CA SER A 53 -19.26 18.46 -4.27
C SER A 53 -20.35 18.74 -3.23
N SER A 54 -19.95 19.34 -2.11
CA SER A 54 -20.87 19.84 -1.09
C SER A 54 -21.45 21.22 -1.44
N LEU A 55 -21.42 21.64 -2.70
CA LEU A 55 -21.93 22.94 -3.13
C LEU A 55 -23.47 22.93 -3.20
N PRO A 56 -24.13 24.01 -2.77
CA PRO A 56 -25.56 24.19 -2.96
C PRO A 56 -25.95 24.07 -4.43
N GLN A 57 -27.07 23.39 -4.67
CA GLN A 57 -27.55 23.07 -6.02
C GLN A 57 -27.96 24.32 -6.81
N GLU A 58 -28.28 25.41 -6.11
CA GLU A 58 -28.56 26.73 -6.68
C GLU A 58 -27.32 27.36 -7.33
N ILE A 59 -26.15 27.22 -6.68
CA ILE A 59 -24.88 27.75 -7.20
C ILE A 59 -24.42 26.90 -8.40
N LEU A 60 -24.59 25.58 -8.34
CA LEU A 60 -24.27 24.69 -9.47
C LEU A 60 -25.06 25.03 -10.75
N GLY A 61 -26.28 25.56 -10.60
CA GLY A 61 -27.11 25.97 -11.74
C GLY A 61 -26.71 27.30 -12.39
N SER A 62 -26.03 28.19 -11.65
CA SER A 62 -25.61 29.50 -12.14
C SER A 62 -24.21 29.53 -12.72
N LEU A 63 -23.37 28.54 -12.41
CA LEU A 63 -21.97 28.48 -12.86
C LEU A 63 -21.91 28.11 -14.35
N GLN A 64 -21.47 29.06 -15.20
CA GLN A 64 -21.25 28.82 -16.62
C GLN A 64 -19.76 28.79 -16.98
N THR A 65 -18.93 29.60 -16.32
CA THR A 65 -17.48 29.64 -16.57
C THR A 65 -16.66 29.44 -15.29
N GLU A 66 -15.35 29.24 -15.45
CA GLU A 66 -14.42 29.06 -14.33
C GLU A 66 -14.35 30.33 -13.46
N GLU A 67 -14.53 31.51 -14.08
CA GLU A 67 -14.53 32.81 -13.43
C GLU A 67 -15.72 32.97 -12.47
N ASP A 68 -16.91 32.49 -12.85
CA ASP A 68 -18.10 32.49 -11.98
C ASP A 68 -17.85 31.67 -10.70
N LEU A 69 -17.05 30.62 -10.84
CA LEU A 69 -16.65 29.72 -9.75
C LEU A 69 -15.71 30.45 -8.79
N ILE A 70 -14.70 31.12 -9.33
CA ILE A 70 -13.73 31.90 -8.57
C ILE A 70 -14.41 33.08 -7.84
N GLN A 71 -15.31 33.80 -8.50
CA GLN A 71 -16.02 34.94 -7.93
C GLN A 71 -16.91 34.55 -6.74
N ASN A 72 -17.57 33.39 -6.80
CA ASN A 72 -18.40 32.89 -5.69
C ASN A 72 -17.58 32.50 -4.45
N PHE A 73 -16.33 32.05 -4.62
CA PHE A 73 -15.44 31.78 -3.48
C PHE A 73 -14.78 33.06 -2.92
N GLN A 74 -14.52 34.06 -3.78
CA GLN A 74 -13.88 35.32 -3.38
C GLN A 74 -14.84 36.33 -2.73
N SER A 75 -16.15 36.20 -2.92
CA SER A 75 -17.15 37.11 -2.34
C SER A 75 -17.53 36.78 -0.89
N SER A 76 -17.07 35.65 -0.34
CA SER A 76 -17.21 35.27 1.08
C SER A 76 -16.23 35.96 2.04
N ASP A 77 -15.21 36.66 1.53
CA ASP A 77 -14.19 37.35 2.34
C ASP A 77 -14.47 38.86 2.48
N LYS A 78 -15.60 39.23 3.09
CA LYS A 78 -15.78 40.56 3.68
C LYS A 78 -15.96 40.44 5.20
N PRO A 79 -15.20 41.21 6.02
CA PRO A 79 -15.34 41.18 7.46
C PRO A 79 -16.51 42.05 7.90
N ASP A 80 -17.62 41.42 8.29
CA ASP A 80 -18.63 42.07 9.13
C ASP A 80 -18.50 41.52 10.56
N GLU A 81 -17.92 42.33 11.45
CA GLU A 81 -18.10 42.24 12.90
C GLU A 81 -19.55 42.64 13.27
N ILE A 82 -20.29 42.16 14.27
CA ILE A 82 -20.24 41.13 15.33
C ILE A 82 -21.70 41.07 15.85
N SER A 83 -22.24 39.90 16.22
CA SER A 83 -22.86 39.71 17.56
C SER A 83 -23.25 38.26 17.83
N ASN A 84 -22.43 37.62 18.66
CA ASN A 84 -22.75 36.79 19.82
C ASN A 84 -24.09 36.01 19.80
N ASP A 85 -24.01 34.70 19.63
CA ASP A 85 -24.23 33.82 20.79
C ASP A 85 -23.67 32.39 20.58
N LYS A 86 -23.18 31.84 21.68
CA LYS A 86 -22.41 30.60 21.86
C LYS A 86 -23.09 29.36 21.23
N PRO A 87 -22.30 28.39 20.72
CA PRO A 87 -22.46 27.05 21.29
C PRO A 87 -21.16 26.27 21.52
N ASN A 88 -21.34 25.28 22.39
CA ASN A 88 -20.41 24.39 23.04
C ASN A 88 -19.83 23.32 22.08
N GLU A 89 -18.55 23.02 22.27
CA GLU A 89 -17.73 21.83 21.92
C GLU A 89 -18.22 20.82 20.85
N LEU A 90 -17.44 20.68 19.77
CA LEU A 90 -16.99 19.38 19.28
C LEU A 90 -15.63 19.52 18.56
N SER A 91 -14.61 18.88 19.10
CA SER A 91 -13.20 18.91 18.68
C SER A 91 -12.95 18.18 17.36
N SER A 92 -12.33 18.87 16.41
CA SER A 92 -11.74 18.30 15.18
C SER A 92 -10.24 18.57 15.16
N ASP A 93 -9.43 17.51 15.34
CA ASP A 93 -7.98 17.57 15.14
C ASP A 93 -7.60 17.31 13.67
N LYS A 94 -6.65 18.12 13.21
CA LYS A 94 -6.03 18.22 11.88
C LYS A 94 -5.54 16.89 11.26
N PRO A 95 -5.37 16.90 9.92
CA PRO A 95 -4.10 16.43 9.35
C PRO A 95 -3.40 17.50 8.48
N ASP A 96 -2.09 17.64 8.70
CA ASP A 96 -1.19 18.52 7.97
C ASP A 96 -0.86 18.02 6.54
N GLU A 97 -0.41 18.99 5.74
CA GLU A 97 -0.15 19.00 4.30
C GLU A 97 0.90 18.00 3.77
N ILE A 98 0.71 17.53 2.53
CA ILE A 98 1.81 17.32 1.58
C ILE A 98 1.38 17.86 0.22
N SER A 99 2.08 18.91 -0.22
CA SER A 99 2.00 19.50 -1.56
C SER A 99 2.63 18.57 -2.60
N ASN A 100 1.97 18.46 -3.76
CA ASN A 100 2.57 17.93 -4.98
C ASN A 100 2.40 18.99 -6.06
N ASP A 101 3.48 19.70 -6.40
CA ASP A 101 3.52 20.55 -7.59
C ASP A 101 4.54 20.02 -8.60
N LYS A 102 4.17 20.14 -9.87
CA LYS A 102 4.98 19.90 -11.07
C LYS A 102 4.40 20.81 -12.18
N PRO A 103 5.09 21.07 -13.30
CA PRO A 103 6.46 21.55 -13.55
C PRO A 103 6.46 22.94 -14.25
N ASN A 104 7.60 23.64 -14.31
CA ASN A 104 7.96 24.34 -15.56
C ASN A 104 9.47 24.59 -15.71
N GLU A 105 9.89 24.63 -16.98
CA GLU A 105 11.26 24.59 -17.50
C GLU A 105 12.00 25.94 -17.55
N LEU A 106 13.34 25.80 -17.49
CA LEU A 106 14.40 26.51 -18.23
C LEU A 106 14.68 28.00 -17.96
N SER A 107 15.77 28.25 -17.22
CA SER A 107 16.70 29.33 -17.54
C SER A 107 18.14 28.83 -17.46
N SER A 108 18.87 29.10 -18.54
CA SER A 108 20.29 28.89 -18.79
C SER A 108 21.18 29.46 -17.69
N ASP A 109 22.19 28.70 -17.25
CA ASP A 109 23.57 29.16 -17.04
C ASP A 109 24.50 27.96 -16.76
N LYS A 110 25.56 27.80 -17.56
CA LYS A 110 26.70 26.91 -17.24
C LYS A 110 27.63 27.65 -16.29
N PRO A 111 28.08 27.01 -15.19
CA PRO A 111 29.53 26.81 -15.08
C PRO A 111 29.99 25.49 -14.43
N ASN A 112 31.16 25.04 -14.93
CA ASN A 112 32.19 24.20 -14.31
C ASN A 112 31.96 22.69 -14.06
N GLU A 113 32.54 21.90 -14.97
CA GLU A 113 32.83 20.45 -14.97
C GLU A 113 33.58 19.90 -13.74
N LEU A 114 33.95 20.72 -12.74
CA LEU A 114 34.76 20.28 -11.60
C LEU A 114 33.93 19.78 -10.40
N ASP A 115 32.64 20.15 -10.32
CA ASP A 115 31.78 19.81 -9.18
C ASP A 115 30.96 18.53 -9.40
N GLU A 116 30.69 18.15 -10.66
CA GLU A 116 30.00 16.90 -10.99
C GLU A 116 30.87 15.67 -10.66
N VAL A 117 32.18 15.76 -10.87
CA VAL A 117 33.11 14.64 -10.60
C VAL A 117 33.19 14.35 -9.10
N SER A 118 33.10 15.37 -8.23
CA SER A 118 33.08 15.17 -6.77
C SER A 118 31.78 14.51 -6.28
N GLN A 119 30.63 14.85 -6.87
CA GLN A 119 29.34 14.25 -6.51
C GLN A 119 29.15 12.84 -7.09
N LEU A 120 29.66 12.59 -8.31
CA LEU A 120 29.71 11.24 -8.91
C LEU A 120 30.70 10.34 -8.19
N ASN A 121 31.83 10.86 -7.71
CA ASN A 121 32.76 10.09 -6.90
C ASN A 121 32.17 9.74 -5.52
N ALA A 122 31.29 10.56 -4.94
CA ALA A 122 30.57 10.18 -3.72
C ALA A 122 29.57 9.02 -3.98
N ALA A 123 28.94 8.97 -5.15
CA ALA A 123 28.06 7.87 -5.56
C ALA A 123 28.83 6.60 -5.97
N LEU A 124 30.06 6.73 -6.48
CA LEU A 124 30.94 5.62 -6.84
C LEU A 124 31.81 5.12 -5.68
N ASN A 125 32.08 5.96 -4.66
CA ASN A 125 32.81 5.58 -3.45
C ASN A 125 31.92 4.99 -2.34
N LEU A 126 30.60 4.86 -2.56
CA LEU A 126 29.75 4.01 -1.71
C LEU A 126 29.77 2.54 -2.19
N SER A 127 30.76 2.15 -2.99
CA SER A 127 31.16 0.75 -3.15
C SER A 127 32.02 0.28 -1.97
N GLU A 128 31.71 0.72 -0.75
CA GLU A 128 32.15 0.00 0.43
C GLU A 128 31.51 -1.39 0.35
N THR A 129 32.36 -2.37 0.05
CA THR A 129 32.08 -3.77 0.25
C THR A 129 31.41 -3.92 1.60
N GLN A 130 30.10 -4.18 1.61
CA GLN A 130 29.40 -4.47 2.86
C GLN A 130 30.15 -5.59 3.57
N GLU A 131 30.65 -5.26 4.75
CA GLU A 131 31.45 -6.18 5.52
C GLU A 131 30.56 -7.36 5.93
N THR A 132 31.02 -8.56 5.59
CA THR A 132 30.41 -9.81 6.05
C THR A 132 30.18 -9.71 7.56
N GLY A 133 28.94 -9.92 8.00
CA GLY A 133 28.53 -9.73 9.40
C GLY A 133 27.70 -8.47 9.65
N ALA A 134 27.47 -7.62 8.65
CA ALA A 134 26.57 -6.46 8.78
C ALA A 134 25.10 -6.87 8.90
N ASN A 135 24.37 -6.23 9.83
CA ASN A 135 22.93 -6.38 9.95
C ASN A 135 22.20 -5.56 8.90
N VAL A 136 21.22 -6.20 8.25
CA VAL A 136 20.44 -5.63 7.18
C VAL A 136 18.95 -5.84 7.39
N LEU A 137 18.15 -4.97 6.80
CA LEU A 137 16.71 -5.00 6.83
C LEU A 137 16.18 -5.25 5.42
N VAL A 138 15.45 -6.35 5.24
CA VAL A 138 14.81 -6.73 3.97
C VAL A 138 13.31 -6.42 4.07
N ALA A 139 12.78 -5.60 3.18
CA ALA A 139 11.36 -5.25 3.21
C ALA A 139 10.46 -6.47 2.98
N ILE A 140 9.43 -6.66 3.81
CA ILE A 140 8.47 -7.74 3.68
C ILE A 140 7.30 -7.27 2.79
N PRO A 141 7.00 -7.97 1.69
CA PRO A 141 5.86 -7.66 0.84
C PRO A 141 4.54 -7.67 1.63
N HIS A 142 3.60 -6.80 1.25
CA HIS A 142 2.30 -6.71 1.92
C HIS A 142 1.52 -8.04 1.92
N VAL A 143 1.73 -8.89 0.91
CA VAL A 143 1.11 -10.22 0.83
C VAL A 143 1.67 -11.22 1.84
N ASP A 144 2.92 -11.08 2.27
CA ASP A 144 3.52 -12.00 3.23
C ASP A 144 3.46 -11.46 4.67
N ARG A 145 3.01 -10.21 4.85
CA ARG A 145 2.95 -9.51 6.14
C ARG A 145 1.58 -9.67 6.81
N GLY A 146 1.56 -10.24 8.02
CA GLY A 146 0.41 -10.23 8.92
C GLY A 146 0.15 -8.86 9.56
N LYS A 147 -1.04 -8.66 10.15
CA LYS A 147 -1.42 -7.36 10.75
C LYS A 147 -0.53 -6.93 11.93
N GLY A 148 0.06 -7.89 12.65
CA GLY A 148 0.97 -7.66 13.76
C GLY A 148 2.44 -7.86 13.42
N ASP A 149 2.78 -8.12 12.15
CA ASP A 149 4.13 -8.46 11.75
C ASP A 149 4.98 -7.20 11.46
N PRO A 150 6.31 -7.27 11.68
CA PRO A 150 7.19 -6.15 11.35
C PRO A 150 7.18 -5.84 9.85
N ARG A 151 7.55 -4.60 9.50
CA ARG A 151 7.64 -4.20 8.07
C ARG A 151 8.83 -4.82 7.36
N ASN A 152 9.91 -5.04 8.10
CA ASN A 152 11.19 -5.52 7.57
C ASN A 152 11.62 -6.78 8.32
N LEU A 153 12.22 -7.71 7.58
CA LEU A 153 12.90 -8.88 8.11
C LEU A 153 14.36 -8.49 8.39
N MET A 154 14.80 -8.69 9.62
CA MET A 154 16.21 -8.48 9.98
C MET A 154 17.05 -9.71 9.63
N ALA A 155 18.14 -9.50 8.92
CA ALA A 155 19.08 -10.53 8.48
C ALA A 155 20.52 -10.04 8.62
N VAL A 156 21.50 -10.93 8.46
CA VAL A 156 22.93 -10.63 8.46
C VAL A 156 23.56 -11.01 7.11
N VAL A 157 24.44 -10.15 6.59
CA VAL A 157 25.20 -10.44 5.37
C VAL A 157 26.18 -11.56 5.67
N THR A 158 25.95 -12.72 5.06
CA THR A 158 26.75 -13.94 5.29
C THR A 158 27.95 -14.01 4.33
N GLY A 159 27.81 -13.43 3.14
CA GLY A 159 28.89 -13.36 2.16
C GLY A 159 28.46 -12.60 0.91
N LYS A 160 29.45 -12.15 0.15
CA LYS A 160 29.27 -11.48 -1.15
C LYS A 160 29.72 -12.43 -2.26
N GLU A 161 28.83 -12.69 -3.20
CA GLU A 161 29.11 -13.42 -4.44
C GLU A 161 29.20 -12.45 -5.63
N GLU A 162 29.61 -12.95 -6.80
CA GLU A 162 29.77 -12.14 -8.01
C GLU A 162 28.47 -11.42 -8.44
N HIS A 163 27.32 -12.04 -8.19
CA HIS A 163 26.01 -11.56 -8.65
C HIS A 163 25.08 -11.09 -7.52
N GLY A 164 25.56 -11.00 -6.27
CA GLY A 164 24.76 -10.51 -5.15
C GLY A 164 25.26 -10.93 -3.78
N TYR A 165 24.43 -10.71 -2.76
CA TYR A 165 24.73 -10.97 -1.36
C TYR A 165 23.91 -12.17 -0.86
N LYS A 166 24.56 -13.03 -0.07
CA LYS A 166 23.88 -14.05 0.72
C LYS A 166 23.48 -13.48 2.07
N LEU A 167 22.22 -13.64 2.42
CA LEU A 167 21.66 -13.16 3.68
C LEU A 167 21.27 -14.36 4.56
N GLY A 168 21.53 -14.24 5.85
CA GLY A 168 21.24 -15.27 6.85
C GLY A 168 20.40 -14.72 8.00
N ILE A 169 19.60 -15.58 8.60
CA ILE A 169 18.95 -15.34 9.89
C ILE A 169 19.34 -16.46 10.86
N LYS A 170 18.92 -16.36 12.13
CA LYS A 170 19.23 -17.37 13.15
C LYS A 170 18.81 -18.80 12.72
N ASP A 171 17.68 -18.93 12.04
CA ASP A 171 17.12 -20.22 11.62
C ASP A 171 17.73 -20.83 10.34
N GLY A 172 18.48 -20.05 9.55
CA GLY A 172 18.96 -20.52 8.26
C GLY A 172 19.46 -19.41 7.32
N ILE A 173 20.07 -19.84 6.22
CA ILE A 173 20.43 -18.97 5.09
C ILE A 173 19.18 -18.77 4.22
N LEU A 174 18.92 -17.53 3.81
CA LEU A 174 17.83 -17.21 2.90
C LEU A 174 18.13 -17.75 1.50
N ARG A 175 17.15 -18.44 0.92
CA ARG A 175 17.23 -18.93 -0.46
C ARG A 175 17.31 -17.76 -1.43
N GLY A 176 18.32 -17.79 -2.30
CA GLY A 176 18.56 -16.79 -3.34
C GLY A 176 19.60 -15.74 -2.97
N LEU A 177 20.04 -14.98 -3.97
CA LEU A 177 20.96 -13.85 -3.82
C LEU A 177 20.19 -12.54 -3.81
N TYR A 178 20.66 -11.60 -2.99
CA TYR A 178 20.05 -10.29 -2.83
C TYR A 178 20.93 -9.21 -3.44
N THR A 179 20.34 -8.26 -4.15
CA THR A 179 21.06 -7.08 -4.65
C THR A 179 21.13 -6.01 -3.56
N ARG A 180 22.10 -5.10 -3.65
CA ARG A 180 22.30 -4.03 -2.66
C ARG A 180 21.05 -3.18 -2.39
N ASN A 181 20.17 -3.04 -3.39
CA ASN A 181 18.95 -2.22 -3.31
C ASN A 181 17.76 -2.98 -2.72
N GLN A 182 17.88 -4.29 -2.48
CA GLN A 182 16.80 -5.10 -1.90
C GLN A 182 16.80 -5.07 -0.37
N PHE A 183 17.82 -4.46 0.24
CA PHE A 183 17.95 -4.38 1.68
C PHE A 183 18.65 -3.09 2.11
N GLU A 184 18.32 -2.64 3.31
CA GLU A 184 18.89 -1.45 3.94
C GLU A 184 19.82 -1.86 5.08
N LEU A 185 20.78 -1.02 5.42
CA LEU A 185 21.60 -1.25 6.61
C LEU A 185 20.75 -0.97 7.85
N SER A 186 20.95 -1.77 8.90
CA SER A 186 20.29 -1.55 10.17
C SER A 186 21.05 -0.47 10.94
N ASP A 187 20.70 0.80 10.74
CA ASP A 187 21.37 1.95 11.39
C ASP A 187 21.06 2.10 12.90
N THR A 188 20.52 1.05 13.52
CA THR A 188 20.29 0.98 14.96
C THR A 188 21.63 0.85 15.68
N CYS A 189 21.99 1.91 16.39
CA CYS A 189 23.18 2.08 17.22
C CYS A 189 23.71 0.80 17.90
N ASP A 190 24.97 0.47 17.57
CA ASP A 190 25.95 -0.28 18.36
C ASP A 190 25.61 -1.69 18.84
N SER A 191 24.58 -2.35 18.31
CA SER A 191 24.33 -3.77 18.64
C SER A 191 23.94 -4.61 17.44
N ASN A 192 24.87 -5.45 16.98
CA ASN A 192 24.59 -6.53 16.05
C ASN A 192 23.59 -7.52 16.70
N PHE A 193 22.29 -7.33 16.44
CA PHE A 193 21.22 -8.19 16.95
C PHE A 193 21.35 -9.67 16.54
N ILE A 194 22.04 -9.94 15.42
CA ILE A 194 22.32 -11.28 14.92
C ILE A 194 23.81 -11.34 14.61
N ALA A 195 24.59 -11.94 15.50
CA ALA A 195 25.98 -12.23 15.19
C ALA A 195 26.06 -13.27 14.07
N ILE A 196 27.03 -13.13 13.18
CA ILE A 196 27.25 -14.04 12.04
C ILE A 196 27.35 -15.52 12.48
N GLN A 197 27.95 -15.77 13.64
CA GLN A 197 28.08 -17.09 14.25
C GLN A 197 26.76 -17.73 14.71
N CYS A 198 25.69 -16.95 14.87
CA CYS A 198 24.37 -17.43 15.27
C CYS A 198 23.53 -17.91 14.08
N VAL A 199 24.00 -17.74 12.85
CA VAL A 199 23.31 -18.19 11.64
C VAL A 199 23.48 -19.71 11.49
N ASN A 200 22.40 -20.42 11.25
CA ASN A 200 22.46 -21.83 10.90
C ASN A 200 22.82 -22.02 9.42
N TYR A 201 24.08 -22.35 9.13
CA TYR A 201 24.57 -22.53 7.76
C TYR A 201 24.11 -23.84 7.09
N TYR A 202 23.61 -24.81 7.86
CA TYR A 202 23.22 -26.12 7.34
C TYR A 202 21.79 -26.14 6.79
N ASN A 203 21.00 -25.12 7.10
CA ASN A 203 19.60 -25.04 6.72
C ASN A 203 19.36 -23.87 5.77
N GLU A 204 18.77 -24.17 4.62
CA GLU A 204 18.32 -23.15 3.67
C GLU A 204 16.82 -22.96 3.82
N ILE A 205 16.39 -21.70 4.00
CA ILE A 205 14.99 -21.35 4.22
C ILE A 205 14.51 -20.35 3.19
N SER A 206 13.25 -20.45 2.79
CA SER A 206 12.63 -19.45 1.92
C SER A 206 12.36 -18.15 2.67
N PHE A 207 12.33 -17.03 1.94
CA PHE A 207 12.00 -15.72 2.52
C PHE A 207 10.67 -15.75 3.29
N ARG A 208 9.61 -16.32 2.72
CA ARG A 208 8.31 -16.48 3.39
C ARG A 208 8.41 -17.29 4.69
N LYS A 209 9.20 -18.37 4.70
CA LYS A 209 9.38 -19.18 5.91
C LYS A 209 10.12 -18.40 7.00
N ALA A 210 11.10 -17.59 6.61
CA ALA A 210 11.80 -16.68 7.52
C ALA A 210 10.84 -15.62 8.11
N VAL A 211 9.96 -15.05 7.28
CA VAL A 211 8.92 -14.12 7.74
C VAL A 211 8.00 -14.79 8.78
N SER A 212 7.45 -15.96 8.47
CA SER A 212 6.59 -16.70 9.41
C SER A 212 7.26 -17.02 10.75
N LYS A 213 8.59 -17.15 10.79
CA LYS A 213 9.34 -17.38 12.03
C LYS A 213 9.47 -16.16 12.91
N VAL A 214 9.47 -14.96 12.31
CA VAL A 214 9.54 -13.68 13.02
C VAL A 214 8.13 -13.20 13.39
N SER A 215 7.12 -13.61 12.62
CA SER A 215 5.71 -13.32 12.91
C SER A 215 5.25 -13.92 14.24
N LEU A 216 4.49 -13.15 15.00
CA LEU A 216 3.89 -13.61 16.27
C LEU A 216 2.76 -14.64 16.07
N CYS A 217 2.13 -14.63 14.89
CA CYS A 217 0.97 -15.47 14.56
C CYS A 217 1.20 -16.31 13.30
N ASP A 218 2.39 -16.90 13.13
CA ASP A 218 2.78 -17.74 11.98
C ASP A 218 2.70 -17.05 10.57
N GLY A 219 2.46 -15.74 10.54
CA GLY A 219 2.45 -14.89 9.34
C GLY A 219 1.05 -14.64 8.78
N GLN A 220 0.96 -14.29 7.49
CA GLN A 220 -0.31 -14.18 6.77
C GLN A 220 -0.75 -15.55 6.22
N GLY A 221 -1.96 -16.00 6.57
CA GLY A 221 -2.60 -17.18 6.00
C GLY A 221 -3.40 -17.98 7.03
N TYR A 222 -4.30 -18.84 6.57
CA TYR A 222 -4.92 -19.86 7.43
C TYR A 222 -4.06 -21.12 7.36
N THR A 223 -3.65 -21.67 8.49
CA THR A 223 -3.10 -23.02 8.58
C THR A 223 -4.21 -24.03 8.28
N LYS A 224 -4.42 -24.33 6.99
CA LYS A 224 -5.26 -25.46 6.61
C LYS A 224 -4.44 -26.73 6.76
N CYS A 225 -4.71 -27.50 7.82
CA CYS A 225 -4.36 -28.91 7.79
C CYS A 225 -5.25 -29.61 6.75
N GLY A 226 -4.67 -30.48 5.92
CA GLY A 226 -5.41 -31.35 5.00
C GLY A 226 -6.02 -32.56 5.70
N CYS A 227 -6.17 -32.51 7.02
CA CYS A 227 -6.73 -33.60 7.80
C CYS A 227 -8.23 -33.65 7.50
N SER A 228 -8.65 -34.65 6.74
CA SER A 228 -10.03 -35.13 6.78
C SER A 228 -10.29 -35.58 8.21
N ALA A 229 -11.21 -34.93 8.92
CA ALA A 229 -11.67 -35.39 10.21
C ALA A 229 -12.18 -36.83 10.04
N SER A 230 -11.41 -37.82 10.48
CA SER A 230 -11.97 -39.14 10.74
C SER A 230 -12.82 -38.97 11.99
N ASP A 231 -14.13 -38.86 11.80
CA ASP A 231 -15.15 -38.91 12.85
C ASP A 231 -14.90 -40.17 13.69
N SER A 232 -14.17 -39.98 14.79
CA SER A 232 -14.16 -40.92 15.90
C SER A 232 -15.21 -40.39 16.86
N GLY A 233 -16.41 -40.97 16.73
CA GLY A 233 -17.60 -40.56 17.46
C GLY A 233 -17.34 -40.49 18.96
N VAL A 234 -17.48 -39.28 19.51
CA VAL A 234 -17.69 -39.08 20.94
C VAL A 234 -19.16 -38.73 21.13
N GLN A 235 -19.90 -39.68 21.70
CA GLN A 235 -21.28 -39.50 22.10
C GLN A 235 -21.36 -38.44 23.20
N HIS A 236 -22.12 -37.37 22.96
CA HIS A 236 -22.62 -36.53 24.05
C HIS A 236 -24.13 -36.33 23.90
N GLY A 237 -24.84 -36.94 24.86
CA GLY A 237 -26.01 -36.43 25.58
C GLY A 237 -27.09 -35.67 24.81
N GLU A 238 -28.20 -36.39 24.61
CA GLU A 238 -29.60 -35.94 24.54
C GLU A 238 -29.88 -34.47 24.94
N ASN A 239 -30.58 -33.74 24.06
CA ASN A 239 -31.92 -33.23 24.39
C ASN A 239 -32.68 -32.73 23.15
N GLU A 240 -33.96 -33.11 23.12
CA GLU A 240 -34.96 -32.94 22.06
C GLU A 240 -35.16 -31.50 21.56
N LYS A 241 -35.30 -31.32 20.23
CA LYS A 241 -36.44 -30.60 19.63
C LYS A 241 -36.84 -31.24 18.29
N LYS A 242 -38.13 -31.52 18.18
CA LYS A 242 -38.80 -32.40 17.22
C LYS A 242 -38.94 -31.77 15.82
N ASN A 243 -38.86 -32.66 14.83
CA ASN A 243 -39.22 -32.50 13.41
C ASN A 243 -40.57 -31.84 13.19
N ILE A 244 -40.67 -30.94 12.18
CA ILE A 244 -41.79 -30.92 11.23
C ILE A 244 -41.23 -30.68 9.82
N THR A 245 -41.10 -31.77 9.08
CA THR A 245 -40.96 -31.80 7.62
C THR A 245 -42.35 -31.59 7.01
N LYS A 246 -42.49 -30.70 6.01
CA LYS A 246 -43.54 -30.83 5.00
C LYS A 246 -42.96 -30.53 3.62
N SER A 247 -42.82 -31.60 2.85
CA SER A 247 -42.71 -31.62 1.39
C SER A 247 -43.78 -30.75 0.73
N ILE A 248 -43.50 -30.24 -0.47
CA ILE A 248 -44.21 -30.61 -1.71
C ILE A 248 -43.74 -29.68 -2.84
N LYS A 249 -43.15 -30.29 -3.88
CA LYS A 249 -43.03 -29.75 -5.25
C LYS A 249 -44.41 -29.84 -5.92
N PHE A 250 -44.80 -28.84 -6.71
CA PHE A 250 -45.70 -29.06 -7.84
C PHE A 250 -45.40 -28.06 -8.97
N PHE A 251 -45.22 -28.66 -10.16
CA PHE A 251 -45.23 -28.17 -11.55
C PHE A 251 -44.31 -27.00 -11.95
#